data_AF-A0A1A2UV76-F1
#
_entry.id   AF-A0A1A2UV76-F1
#
_cell.length_a   1.000
_cell.length_b   1.000
_cell.length_c   1.000
_cell.angle_alpha   90.00
_cell.angle_beta   90.00
_cell.angle_gamma   90.00
#
_symmetry.space_group_name_H-M   'P 1'
#
loop_
_entity.id
_entity.type
_entity.pdbx_description
1 polymer ?
#
loop_
_entity_poly.entity_id
_entity_poly.type
_entity_poly.pdbx_seq_one_letter_code
_entity_poly.pdbx_strand_id
1 'polypeptide(L)'
;MSYSQLPDLECCGGDEDCLLHRLRAILEKAAGISGHFSPGAQIFPSGKILAPGIGVRFPSQQIIAVERVGMWVGGGNVCLAMWPGELRPQYACLYSDPNKVEALIALAENVGWALHPNFHLAYRFARVQQRWYPARKLPGPTYLRQWIDDFHDGRAGARYRDHLVDPDFRRWLVVRGYAQDDDLPSLDVWIHEQSPKRQFHIRPGVEVAKTWQFEDAVALDREGAFIAEVRATIDQIFGALGEPQLSTIHSQSTRGSDTVMFE
;
A
#
# COMPACT_ATOMS: atom_id res chain seq x y z
N MET A 1 -11.15 4.73 -26.54
CA MET A 1 -12.21 5.66 -26.10
C MET A 1 -11.54 6.92 -25.59
N SER A 2 -12.03 8.09 -25.96
CA SER A 2 -11.50 9.37 -25.44
C SER A 2 -11.93 9.54 -23.98
N TYR A 3 -11.00 9.87 -23.08
CA TYR A 3 -11.26 10.10 -21.65
C TYR A 3 -12.27 11.22 -21.38
N SER A 4 -12.53 12.10 -22.36
CA SER A 4 -13.55 13.16 -22.30
C SER A 4 -15.00 12.66 -22.43
N GLN A 5 -15.22 11.35 -22.59
CA GLN A 5 -16.57 10.76 -22.79
C GLN A 5 -17.01 9.85 -21.65
N LEU A 6 -16.19 9.66 -20.61
CA LEU A 6 -16.61 8.85 -19.46
C LEU A 6 -17.56 9.65 -18.58
N PRO A 7 -18.70 9.07 -18.16
CA PRO A 7 -19.58 9.66 -17.15
C PRO A 7 -18.80 10.05 -15.89
N ASP A 8 -19.27 11.06 -15.18
CA ASP A 8 -18.75 11.39 -13.85
C ASP A 8 -19.13 10.29 -12.83
N LEU A 9 -18.59 10.40 -11.61
CA LEU A 9 -18.86 9.43 -10.54
C LEU A 9 -20.37 9.24 -10.23
N GLU A 10 -21.18 10.28 -10.37
CA GLU A 10 -22.63 10.20 -10.13
C GLU A 10 -23.33 9.40 -11.23
N CYS A 11 -22.99 9.68 -12.49
CA CYS A 11 -23.58 9.07 -13.66
C CYS A 11 -23.30 7.57 -13.78
N CYS A 12 -22.33 7.04 -13.00
CA CYS A 12 -22.14 5.60 -12.91
C CYS A 12 -23.23 4.88 -12.10
N GLY A 13 -24.06 5.57 -11.29
CA GLY A 13 -25.33 5.03 -10.79
C GLY A 13 -25.30 3.68 -10.05
N GLY A 14 -24.14 3.27 -9.52
CA GLY A 14 -23.94 1.95 -8.91
C GLY A 14 -23.44 0.84 -9.84
N ASP A 15 -23.19 1.13 -11.12
CA ASP A 15 -22.47 0.27 -12.05
C ASP A 15 -20.97 0.25 -11.67
N GLU A 16 -20.52 -0.91 -11.20
CA GLU A 16 -19.15 -1.13 -10.74
C GLU A 16 -18.13 -0.97 -11.87
N ASP A 17 -18.43 -1.45 -13.08
CA ASP A 17 -17.51 -1.35 -14.22
C ASP A 17 -17.35 0.10 -14.64
N CYS A 18 -18.47 0.84 -14.76
CA CYS A 18 -18.44 2.27 -15.02
C CYS A 18 -17.59 3.02 -13.98
N LEU A 19 -17.84 2.74 -12.70
CA LEU A 19 -17.15 3.37 -11.59
C LEU A 19 -15.64 3.10 -11.64
N LEU A 20 -15.24 1.84 -11.85
CA LEU A 20 -13.83 1.47 -11.97
C LEU A 20 -13.17 2.16 -13.17
N HIS A 21 -13.85 2.27 -14.31
CA HIS A 21 -13.36 3.02 -15.47
C HIS A 21 -13.19 4.51 -15.17
N ARG A 22 -14.13 5.13 -14.43
CA ARG A 22 -14.01 6.55 -14.03
C ARG A 22 -12.88 6.77 -13.03
N LEU A 23 -12.76 5.94 -12.00
CA LEU A 23 -11.63 5.97 -11.06
C LEU A 23 -10.31 5.81 -11.80
N ARG A 24 -10.26 4.95 -12.82
CA ARG A 24 -9.05 4.77 -13.63
C ARG A 24 -8.67 6.03 -14.36
N ALA A 25 -9.62 6.67 -15.03
CA ALA A 25 -9.39 7.93 -15.73
C ALA A 25 -8.87 9.04 -14.79
N ILE A 26 -9.46 9.16 -13.59
CA ILE A 26 -9.05 10.13 -12.59
C ILE A 26 -7.61 9.85 -12.14
N LEU A 27 -7.31 8.61 -11.73
CA LEU A 27 -5.99 8.26 -11.19
C LEU A 27 -4.89 8.34 -12.26
N GLU A 28 -5.14 7.89 -13.48
CA GLU A 28 -4.19 7.98 -14.59
C GLU A 28 -3.87 9.44 -14.93
N LYS A 29 -4.88 10.31 -14.97
CA LYS A 29 -4.70 11.73 -15.25
C LYS A 29 -4.04 12.48 -14.09
N ALA A 30 -4.32 12.08 -12.85
CA ALA A 30 -3.67 12.64 -11.66
C ALA A 30 -2.20 12.20 -11.56
N ALA A 31 -1.89 10.93 -11.80
CA ALA A 31 -0.54 10.40 -11.70
C ALA A 31 0.32 10.65 -12.96
N GLY A 32 -0.30 10.82 -14.14
CA GLY A 32 0.42 10.89 -15.42
C GLY A 32 1.01 9.54 -15.87
N ILE A 33 0.49 8.43 -15.33
CA ILE A 33 0.98 7.07 -15.54
C ILE A 33 -0.21 6.15 -15.79
N SER A 34 -0.05 5.16 -16.67
CA SER A 34 -1.09 4.16 -16.95
C SER A 34 -1.45 3.34 -15.70
N GLY A 35 -2.74 3.17 -15.50
CA GLY A 35 -3.33 2.39 -14.41
C GLY A 35 -3.71 0.98 -14.86
N HIS A 36 -3.90 0.11 -13.89
CA HIS A 36 -4.38 -1.25 -14.09
C HIS A 36 -5.50 -1.57 -13.12
N PHE A 37 -6.40 -2.45 -13.54
CA PHE A 37 -7.44 -2.96 -12.66
C PHE A 37 -6.85 -3.94 -11.64
N SER A 38 -7.32 -3.81 -10.41
CA SER A 38 -7.09 -4.74 -9.31
C SER A 38 -8.42 -5.41 -9.00
N PRO A 39 -8.56 -6.73 -9.16
CA PRO A 39 -9.84 -7.43 -9.02
C PRO A 39 -10.29 -7.63 -7.57
N GLY A 40 -9.63 -6.98 -6.60
CA GLY A 40 -9.79 -7.30 -5.19
C GLY A 40 -9.06 -8.59 -4.80
N ALA A 41 -9.06 -8.90 -3.51
CA ALA A 41 -8.44 -10.12 -2.97
C ALA A 41 -8.96 -10.43 -1.57
N GLN A 42 -8.91 -11.69 -1.17
CA GLN A 42 -9.11 -12.09 0.21
C GLN A 42 -7.77 -12.12 0.96
N ILE A 43 -7.72 -11.51 2.14
CA ILE A 43 -6.54 -11.49 3.01
C ILE A 43 -6.55 -12.72 3.92
N PHE A 44 -5.42 -13.42 4.00
CA PHE A 44 -5.18 -14.47 5.00
C PHE A 44 -4.55 -13.88 6.27
N PRO A 45 -4.93 -14.33 7.49
CA PRO A 45 -5.93 -15.35 7.82
C PRO A 45 -7.33 -14.77 8.07
N SER A 46 -7.48 -13.45 8.15
CA SER A 46 -8.72 -12.79 8.57
C SER A 46 -9.91 -13.03 7.64
N GLY A 47 -9.66 -13.45 6.40
CA GLY A 47 -10.68 -13.58 5.36
C GLY A 47 -11.21 -12.24 4.86
N LYS A 48 -10.62 -11.10 5.29
CA LYS A 48 -11.05 -9.76 4.88
C LYS A 48 -10.99 -9.63 3.36
N ILE A 49 -12.08 -9.17 2.77
CA ILE A 49 -12.18 -8.89 1.34
C ILE A 49 -11.67 -7.46 1.07
N LEU A 50 -10.73 -7.36 0.14
CA LEU A 50 -10.33 -6.10 -0.47
C LEU A 50 -11.22 -5.83 -1.67
N ALA A 51 -11.80 -4.64 -1.72
CA ALA A 51 -12.60 -4.19 -2.85
C ALA A 51 -11.74 -4.14 -4.13
N PRO A 52 -12.37 -4.34 -5.30
CA PRO A 52 -11.72 -4.06 -6.57
C PRO A 52 -11.42 -2.55 -6.68
N GLY A 53 -10.44 -2.22 -7.50
CA GLY A 53 -9.98 -0.84 -7.63
C GLY A 53 -8.95 -0.68 -8.74
N ILE A 54 -8.30 0.47 -8.76
CA ILE A 54 -7.29 0.84 -9.75
C ILE A 54 -5.96 1.04 -9.06
N GLY A 55 -4.89 0.50 -9.64
CA GLY A 55 -3.53 0.74 -9.22
C GLY A 55 -2.73 1.49 -10.29
N VAL A 56 -1.83 2.37 -9.86
CA VAL A 56 -0.72 2.91 -10.66
C VAL A 56 0.58 2.51 -9.98
N ARG A 57 1.57 2.06 -10.76
CA ARG A 57 2.93 1.80 -10.26
C ARG A 57 3.87 2.92 -10.68
N PHE A 58 4.61 3.43 -9.71
CA PHE A 58 5.60 4.47 -9.93
C PHE A 58 6.92 3.88 -10.45
N PRO A 59 7.72 4.64 -11.24
CA PRO A 59 9.04 4.20 -11.67
C PRO A 59 9.98 4.04 -10.47
N SER A 60 10.44 2.82 -10.20
CA SER A 60 11.24 2.50 -9.01
C SER A 60 12.63 3.14 -8.97
N GLN A 61 13.09 3.72 -10.09
CA GLN A 61 14.34 4.50 -10.17
C GLN A 61 14.15 5.95 -9.70
N GLN A 62 12.91 6.42 -9.61
CA GLN A 62 12.58 7.81 -9.26
C GLN A 62 11.84 7.90 -7.93
N ILE A 63 11.04 6.87 -7.58
CA ILE A 63 10.30 6.79 -6.32
C ILE A 63 10.73 5.55 -5.54
N ILE A 64 11.28 5.75 -4.33
CA ILE A 64 11.96 4.68 -3.58
C ILE A 64 11.08 4.12 -2.47
N ALA A 65 10.46 4.97 -1.67
CA ALA A 65 9.75 4.65 -0.43
C ALA A 65 8.39 3.97 -0.67
N VAL A 66 7.84 4.06 -1.89
CA VAL A 66 6.55 3.48 -2.27
C VAL A 66 6.59 3.02 -3.74
N GLU A 67 5.97 1.87 -4.04
CA GLU A 67 5.92 1.35 -5.42
C GLU A 67 4.65 1.75 -6.16
N ARG A 68 3.55 2.00 -5.45
CA ARG A 68 2.22 2.13 -6.05
C ARG A 68 1.26 2.99 -5.23
N VAL A 69 0.29 3.56 -5.92
CA VAL A 69 -0.94 4.14 -5.37
C VAL A 69 -2.14 3.33 -5.86
N GLY A 70 -3.11 3.11 -4.98
CA GLY A 70 -4.38 2.46 -5.29
C GLY A 70 -5.55 3.39 -5.04
N MET A 71 -6.62 3.25 -5.81
CA MET A 71 -7.88 3.98 -5.62
C MET A 71 -9.08 3.04 -5.79
N TRP A 72 -10.05 3.10 -4.88
CA TRP A 72 -11.25 2.26 -4.88
C TRP A 72 -12.41 2.97 -4.16
N VAL A 73 -13.61 2.40 -4.25
CA VAL A 73 -14.75 2.80 -3.40
C VAL A 73 -14.99 1.74 -2.33
N GLY A 74 -15.18 2.15 -1.09
CA GLY A 74 -15.44 1.24 0.02
C GLY A 74 -16.06 1.97 1.21
N GLY A 75 -17.09 1.37 1.81
CA GLY A 75 -17.74 1.92 3.01
C GLY A 75 -18.27 3.33 2.83
N GLY A 76 -18.84 3.65 1.66
CA GLY A 76 -19.39 4.98 1.34
C GLY A 76 -18.36 6.06 1.03
N ASN A 77 -17.08 5.69 0.85
CA ASN A 77 -15.99 6.63 0.55
C ASN A 77 -15.28 6.29 -0.75
N VAL A 78 -14.73 7.30 -1.41
CA VAL A 78 -13.61 7.11 -2.35
C VAL A 78 -12.33 7.08 -1.51
N CYS A 79 -11.54 6.02 -1.68
CA CYS A 79 -10.30 5.79 -0.94
C CYS A 79 -9.12 5.86 -1.90
N LEU A 80 -8.07 6.59 -1.50
CA LEU A 80 -6.76 6.55 -2.13
C LEU A 80 -5.74 6.10 -1.10
N ALA A 81 -4.89 5.12 -1.43
CA ALA A 81 -3.86 4.66 -0.51
C ALA A 81 -2.54 4.30 -1.17
N MET A 82 -1.49 4.41 -0.37
CA MET A 82 -0.13 3.99 -0.67
C MET A 82 0.40 3.08 0.43
N TRP A 83 1.36 2.22 0.08
CA TRP A 83 1.95 1.28 1.02
C TRP A 83 3.47 1.44 1.14
N PRO A 84 3.98 2.53 1.76
CA PRO A 84 5.40 2.68 1.96
C PRO A 84 5.95 1.64 2.96
N GLY A 85 7.24 1.34 2.84
CA GLY A 85 7.93 0.39 3.71
C GLY A 85 7.65 -1.10 3.43
N GLU A 86 7.00 -1.46 2.32
CA GLU A 86 6.68 -2.86 2.00
C GLU A 86 7.93 -3.65 1.55
N LEU A 87 8.80 -3.03 0.76
CA LEU A 87 10.02 -3.64 0.20
C LEU A 87 11.30 -3.14 0.89
N ARG A 88 12.41 -3.87 0.73
CA ARG A 88 13.68 -3.50 1.38
C ARG A 88 14.16 -2.07 1.12
N PRO A 89 14.24 -1.58 -0.13
CA PRO A 89 14.60 -0.20 -0.37
C PRO A 89 13.61 0.78 0.27
N GLN A 90 12.33 0.42 0.30
CA GLN A 90 11.27 1.26 0.85
C GLN A 90 11.39 1.42 2.35
N TYR A 91 11.48 0.32 3.11
CA TYR A 91 11.55 0.40 4.57
C TYR A 91 12.88 0.97 5.04
N ALA A 92 13.96 0.75 4.28
CA ALA A 92 15.23 1.39 4.58
C ALA A 92 15.13 2.91 4.37
N CYS A 93 14.53 3.36 3.26
CA CYS A 93 14.32 4.79 2.98
C CYS A 93 13.42 5.49 4.01
N LEU A 94 12.38 4.80 4.49
CA LEU A 94 11.43 5.33 5.46
C LEU A 94 11.98 5.33 6.89
N TYR A 95 12.42 4.17 7.40
CA TYR A 95 12.72 4.01 8.83
C TYR A 95 14.14 4.41 9.22
N SER A 96 15.03 4.68 8.26
CA SER A 96 16.35 5.26 8.56
C SER A 96 16.30 6.75 8.90
N ASP A 97 15.17 7.42 8.63
CA ASP A 97 14.98 8.85 8.86
C ASP A 97 13.71 9.10 9.67
N PRO A 98 13.83 9.30 11.00
CA PRO A 98 12.71 9.57 11.87
C PRO A 98 11.83 10.74 11.42
N ASN A 99 12.36 11.72 10.70
CA ASN A 99 11.57 12.87 10.25
C ASN A 99 10.51 12.47 9.22
N LYS A 100 10.78 11.48 8.36
CA LYS A 100 9.80 10.96 7.41
C LYS A 100 8.66 10.24 8.11
N VAL A 101 8.99 9.50 9.17
CA VAL A 101 7.98 8.86 10.02
C VAL A 101 7.08 9.89 10.67
N GLU A 102 7.64 10.92 11.30
CA GLU A 102 6.85 11.97 11.94
C GLU A 102 6.06 12.81 10.93
N ALA A 103 6.58 13.04 9.72
CA ALA A 103 5.84 13.72 8.66
C ALA A 103 4.60 12.92 8.20
N LEU A 104 4.70 11.59 8.08
CA LEU A 104 3.54 10.74 7.80
C LEU A 104 2.52 10.78 8.95
N ILE A 105 2.99 10.77 10.19
CA ILE A 105 2.12 10.87 11.37
C ILE A 105 1.36 12.20 11.37
N ALA A 106 2.04 13.30 11.07
CA ALA A 106 1.42 14.63 10.97
C ALA A 106 0.36 14.69 9.85
N LEU A 107 0.55 14.01 8.72
CA LEU A 107 -0.50 13.92 7.69
C LEU A 107 -1.79 13.30 8.26
N ALA A 108 -1.67 12.27 9.10
CA ALA A 108 -2.79 11.55 9.70
C ALA A 108 -3.60 12.36 10.72
N GLU A 109 -3.12 13.53 11.14
CA GLU A 109 -3.86 14.45 12.01
C GLU A 109 -4.95 15.22 11.24
N ASN A 110 -4.89 15.21 9.90
CA ASN A 110 -5.84 15.91 9.04
C ASN A 110 -7.09 15.06 8.75
N VAL A 111 -8.22 15.73 8.53
CA VAL A 111 -9.50 15.05 8.26
C VAL A 111 -9.43 14.14 7.03
N GLY A 112 -9.91 12.92 7.20
CA GLY A 112 -9.95 11.89 6.16
C GLY A 112 -8.61 11.23 5.88
N TRP A 113 -7.54 11.56 6.61
CA TRP A 113 -6.28 10.83 6.56
C TRP A 113 -6.25 9.72 7.61
N ALA A 114 -5.60 8.61 7.27
CA ALA A 114 -5.41 7.51 8.19
C ALA A 114 -4.08 6.79 7.94
N LEU A 115 -3.49 6.31 9.03
CA LEU A 115 -2.36 5.41 9.02
C LEU A 115 -2.76 4.07 9.60
N HIS A 116 -2.60 3.01 8.82
CA HIS A 116 -2.87 1.66 9.28
C HIS A 116 -1.60 0.82 9.21
N PRO A 117 -1.25 0.07 10.27
CA PRO A 117 -0.21 -0.94 10.16
C PRO A 117 -0.48 -1.87 8.98
N ASN A 118 0.55 -2.19 8.22
CA ASN A 118 0.48 -3.16 7.13
C ASN A 118 1.62 -4.19 7.26
N PHE A 119 1.93 -4.57 8.51
CA PHE A 119 2.85 -5.65 8.81
C PHE A 119 2.37 -6.94 8.16
N HIS A 120 3.29 -7.65 7.51
CA HIS A 120 3.03 -9.00 7.02
C HIS A 120 4.31 -9.79 6.80
N LEU A 121 4.13 -11.11 6.73
CA LEU A 121 5.15 -12.03 6.25
C LEU A 121 4.82 -12.45 4.81
N ALA A 122 5.83 -12.46 3.96
CA ALA A 122 5.68 -12.82 2.55
C ALA A 122 6.94 -13.49 2.01
N TYR A 123 6.80 -14.37 1.04
CA TYR A 123 7.93 -14.82 0.23
C TYR A 123 8.03 -14.03 -1.08
N ARG A 124 9.14 -14.21 -1.81
CA ARG A 124 9.35 -13.56 -3.11
C ARG A 124 8.16 -13.84 -4.05
N PHE A 125 7.60 -12.78 -4.64
CA PHE A 125 6.44 -12.83 -5.54
C PHE A 125 5.12 -13.32 -4.93
N ALA A 126 5.00 -13.40 -3.60
CA ALA A 126 3.73 -13.71 -2.95
C ALA A 126 2.65 -12.67 -3.33
N ARG A 127 1.55 -13.17 -3.91
CA ARG A 127 0.32 -12.40 -4.10
C ARG A 127 -0.31 -12.08 -2.74
N VAL A 128 -1.22 -11.11 -2.67
CA VAL A 128 -1.79 -10.64 -1.39
C VAL A 128 -2.36 -11.79 -0.56
N GLN A 129 -3.13 -12.69 -1.17
CA GLN A 129 -3.74 -13.86 -0.52
C GLN A 129 -2.75 -14.92 -0.04
N GLN A 130 -1.48 -14.85 -0.49
CA GLN A 130 -0.42 -15.79 -0.11
C GLN A 130 0.44 -15.29 1.05
N ARG A 131 0.16 -14.09 1.55
CA ARG A 131 0.90 -13.45 2.63
C ARG A 131 0.17 -13.68 3.95
N TRP A 132 0.93 -13.70 5.03
CA TRP A 132 0.36 -13.76 6.37
C TRP A 132 0.23 -12.35 6.96
N TYR A 133 -1.01 -11.95 7.27
CA TYR A 133 -1.33 -10.67 7.90
C TYR A 133 -1.92 -10.90 9.29
N PRO A 134 -1.21 -10.60 10.39
CA PRO A 134 -1.82 -10.62 11.72
C PRO A 134 -2.89 -9.55 11.88
N ALA A 135 -3.68 -9.63 12.96
CA ALA A 135 -4.66 -8.61 13.29
C ALA A 135 -3.98 -7.24 13.52
N ARG A 136 -4.38 -6.23 12.74
CA ARG A 136 -3.83 -4.87 12.78
C ARG A 136 -4.42 -4.07 13.95
N LYS A 137 -4.02 -4.36 15.18
CA LYS A 137 -4.56 -3.70 16.39
C LYS A 137 -3.74 -2.51 16.89
N LEU A 138 -2.51 -2.36 16.41
CA LEU A 138 -1.64 -1.27 16.83
C LEU A 138 -2.07 0.06 16.17
N PRO A 139 -2.11 1.19 16.90
CA PRO A 139 -2.30 2.49 16.28
C PRO A 139 -1.18 2.80 15.28
N GLY A 140 -1.53 3.39 14.13
CA GLY A 140 -0.57 3.72 13.06
C GLY A 140 0.67 4.51 13.54
N PRO A 141 0.52 5.60 14.32
CA PRO A 141 1.65 6.36 14.83
C PRO A 141 2.57 5.53 15.74
N THR A 142 2.01 4.71 16.63
CA THR A 142 2.78 3.81 17.50
C THR A 142 3.55 2.78 16.68
N TYR A 143 2.88 2.18 15.70
CA TYR A 143 3.48 1.21 14.78
C TYR A 143 4.69 1.78 14.04
N LEU A 144 4.56 2.98 13.47
CA LEU A 144 5.65 3.61 12.72
C LEU A 144 6.85 3.95 13.59
N ARG A 145 6.62 4.53 14.77
CA ARG A 145 7.71 4.87 15.70
C ARG A 145 8.46 3.63 16.19
N GLN A 146 7.74 2.54 16.49
CA GLN A 146 8.36 1.28 16.85
C GLN A 146 9.27 0.73 15.75
N TRP A 147 8.88 0.90 14.49
CA TRP A 147 9.68 0.40 13.36
C TRP A 147 10.99 1.14 13.12
N ILE A 148 11.17 2.33 13.68
CA ILE A 148 12.49 3.00 13.69
C ILE A 148 13.47 2.13 14.48
N ASP A 149 13.13 1.81 15.74
CA ASP A 149 13.97 0.96 16.60
C ASP A 149 14.14 -0.44 16.01
N ASP A 150 13.05 -1.08 15.59
CA ASP A 150 13.10 -2.45 15.06
C ASP A 150 13.87 -2.53 13.74
N PHE A 151 13.90 -1.46 12.94
CA PHE A 151 14.75 -1.36 11.77
C PHE A 151 16.24 -1.30 12.16
N HIS A 152 16.60 -0.47 13.14
CA HIS A 152 17.98 -0.38 13.64
C HIS A 152 18.45 -1.68 14.31
N ASP A 153 17.56 -2.41 14.96
CA ASP A 153 17.80 -3.74 15.54
C ASP A 153 17.87 -4.86 14.47
N GLY A 154 17.71 -4.53 13.19
CA GLY A 154 17.78 -5.50 12.09
C GLY A 154 16.61 -6.48 12.05
N ARG A 155 15.45 -6.13 12.62
CA ARG A 155 14.26 -7.01 12.67
C ARG A 155 13.60 -7.20 11.30
N ALA A 156 13.74 -6.25 10.38
CA ALA A 156 13.19 -6.38 9.03
C ALA A 156 14.00 -7.35 8.14
N GLY A 157 13.38 -7.82 7.05
CA GLY A 157 14.07 -8.57 6.00
C GLY A 157 13.86 -10.08 6.03
N ALA A 158 14.72 -10.81 5.33
CA ALA A 158 14.58 -12.24 5.10
C ALA A 158 14.89 -13.07 6.36
N ARG A 159 14.10 -14.13 6.57
CA ARG A 159 14.21 -15.12 7.63
C ARG A 159 13.89 -16.50 7.06
N TYR A 160 14.44 -17.53 7.70
CA TYR A 160 14.07 -18.91 7.42
C TYR A 160 13.02 -19.41 8.42
N ARG A 161 12.46 -20.59 8.16
CA ARG A 161 11.40 -21.18 9.00
C ARG A 161 11.79 -21.30 10.47
N ASP A 162 13.01 -21.75 10.74
CA ASP A 162 13.60 -21.86 12.08
C ASP A 162 13.51 -20.55 12.88
N HIS A 163 13.80 -19.43 12.24
CA HIS A 163 13.70 -18.10 12.86
C HIS A 163 12.26 -17.67 13.16
N LEU A 164 11.27 -18.17 12.39
CA LEU A 164 9.86 -17.83 12.63
C LEU A 164 9.20 -18.73 13.70
N VAL A 165 9.70 -19.94 13.89
CA VAL A 165 9.26 -20.84 14.97
C VAL A 165 9.99 -20.58 16.28
N ASP A 166 11.04 -19.77 16.25
CA ASP A 166 11.76 -19.31 17.43
C ASP A 166 10.82 -18.63 18.45
N PRO A 167 10.80 -19.08 19.72
CA PRO A 167 9.96 -18.47 20.76
C PRO A 167 10.23 -16.99 21.00
N ASP A 168 11.47 -16.52 20.86
CA ASP A 168 11.82 -15.10 21.06
C ASP A 168 11.32 -14.24 19.90
N PHE A 169 11.29 -14.76 18.67
CA PHE A 169 10.64 -14.07 17.55
C PHE A 169 9.14 -13.93 17.79
N ARG A 170 8.47 -14.99 18.24
CA ARG A 170 7.03 -14.96 18.54
C ARG A 170 6.70 -14.02 19.69
N ARG A 171 7.50 -14.07 20.76
CA ARG A 171 7.38 -13.15 21.88
C ARG A 171 7.57 -11.70 21.41
N TRP A 172 8.54 -11.43 20.54
CA TRP A 172 8.74 -10.09 19.97
C TRP A 172 7.51 -9.61 19.18
N LEU A 173 6.90 -10.46 18.33
CA LEU A 173 5.67 -10.10 17.62
C LEU A 173 4.54 -9.67 18.57
N VAL A 174 4.34 -10.42 19.65
CA VAL A 174 3.26 -10.17 20.62
C VAL A 174 3.57 -8.95 21.50
N VAL A 175 4.77 -8.86 22.05
CA VAL A 175 5.20 -7.76 22.94
C VAL A 175 5.19 -6.41 22.19
N ARG A 176 5.59 -6.39 20.91
CA ARG A 176 5.50 -5.19 20.07
C ARG A 176 4.10 -4.93 19.52
N GLY A 177 3.15 -5.85 19.74
CA GLY A 177 1.78 -5.74 19.24
C GLY A 177 1.66 -5.86 17.72
N TYR A 178 2.66 -6.42 17.03
CA TYR A 178 2.58 -6.75 15.61
C TYR A 178 1.67 -7.95 15.34
N ALA A 179 1.51 -8.82 16.33
CA ALA A 179 0.53 -9.89 16.35
C ALA A 179 -0.08 -10.01 17.76
N GLN A 180 -1.18 -10.73 17.88
CA GLN A 180 -1.73 -11.20 19.14
C GLN A 180 -1.40 -12.68 19.33
N ASP A 181 -1.52 -13.19 20.55
CA ASP A 181 -1.34 -14.62 20.82
C ASP A 181 -2.27 -15.48 19.94
N ASP A 182 -3.52 -15.03 19.75
CA ASP A 182 -4.51 -15.69 18.90
C ASP A 182 -4.15 -15.71 17.40
N ASP A 183 -3.25 -14.84 16.95
CA ASP A 183 -2.78 -14.85 15.55
C ASP A 183 -1.75 -15.96 15.31
N LEU A 184 -0.99 -16.36 16.33
CA LEU A 184 0.17 -17.27 16.20
C LEU A 184 -0.19 -18.66 15.65
N PRO A 185 -1.32 -19.30 16.04
CA PRO A 185 -1.73 -20.56 15.42
C PRO A 185 -1.91 -20.46 13.89
N SER A 186 -2.40 -19.33 13.38
CA SER A 186 -2.54 -19.12 11.94
C SER A 186 -1.19 -18.95 11.23
N LEU A 187 -0.18 -18.42 11.93
CA LEU A 187 1.18 -18.34 11.44
C LEU A 187 1.77 -19.75 11.28
N ASP A 188 1.51 -20.64 12.23
CA ASP A 188 1.92 -22.04 12.14
C ASP A 188 1.35 -22.70 10.89
N VAL A 189 0.03 -22.60 10.69
CA VAL A 189 -0.64 -23.13 9.48
C VAL A 189 0.04 -22.60 8.21
N TRP A 190 0.18 -21.27 8.11
CA TRP A 190 0.75 -20.64 6.92
C TRP A 190 2.20 -21.08 6.64
N ILE A 191 3.05 -21.19 7.66
CA ILE A 191 4.44 -21.64 7.53
C ILE A 191 4.51 -23.09 7.05
N HIS A 192 3.65 -23.97 7.57
CA HIS A 192 3.66 -25.41 7.27
C HIS A 192 3.22 -25.71 5.84
N GLU A 193 2.33 -24.89 5.28
CA GLU A 193 1.91 -24.98 3.87
C GLU A 193 3.00 -24.54 2.87
N GLN A 194 4.06 -23.89 3.34
CA GLN A 194 5.16 -23.45 2.49
C GLN A 194 6.29 -24.48 2.38
N SER A 195 7.11 -24.35 1.32
CA SER A 195 8.32 -25.15 1.17
C SER A 195 9.31 -24.91 2.32
N PRO A 196 9.95 -25.96 2.90
CA PRO A 196 10.91 -25.82 3.99
C PRO A 196 12.14 -24.95 3.67
N LYS A 197 12.53 -24.85 2.39
CA LYS A 197 13.70 -24.06 1.93
C LYS A 197 13.35 -22.60 1.64
N ARG A 198 12.09 -22.20 1.82
CA ARG A 198 11.60 -20.87 1.47
C ARG A 198 12.09 -19.84 2.49
N GLN A 199 12.52 -18.68 1.97
CA GLN A 199 12.72 -17.48 2.78
C GLN A 199 11.42 -16.71 2.92
N PHE A 200 11.20 -16.19 4.13
CA PHE A 200 10.10 -15.34 4.50
C PHE A 200 10.62 -13.96 4.83
N HIS A 201 10.01 -12.92 4.26
CA HIS A 201 10.40 -11.55 4.47
C HIS A 201 9.45 -10.92 5.48
N ILE A 202 10.02 -10.37 6.55
CA ILE A 202 9.33 -9.47 7.47
C ILE A 202 9.19 -8.13 6.77
N ARG A 203 7.95 -7.73 6.49
CA ARG A 203 7.63 -6.51 5.74
C ARG A 203 6.94 -5.49 6.66
N PRO A 204 7.66 -4.42 7.05
CA PRO A 204 7.16 -3.40 7.96
C PRO A 204 6.34 -2.32 7.23
N GLY A 205 5.50 -2.72 6.28
CA GLY A 205 4.72 -1.76 5.51
C GLY A 205 3.75 -0.98 6.40
N VAL A 206 3.44 0.25 6.00
CA VAL A 206 2.30 1.01 6.52
C VAL A 206 1.37 1.30 5.36
N GLU A 207 0.07 1.40 5.61
CA GLU A 207 -0.89 1.94 4.66
C GLU A 207 -1.16 3.39 5.04
N VAL A 208 -0.88 4.31 4.11
CA VAL A 208 -1.23 5.72 4.21
C VAL A 208 -2.43 5.94 3.32
N ALA A 209 -3.58 6.28 3.91
CA ALA A 209 -4.84 6.40 3.20
C ALA A 209 -5.44 7.80 3.35
N LYS A 210 -6.03 8.30 2.26
CA LYS A 210 -6.91 9.46 2.22
C LYS A 210 -8.28 9.00 1.74
N THR A 211 -9.32 9.40 2.46
CA THR A 211 -10.72 9.17 2.12
C THR A 211 -11.46 10.48 1.88
N TRP A 212 -12.37 10.44 0.92
CA TRP A 212 -13.41 11.45 0.71
C TRP A 212 -14.76 10.75 0.80
N GLN A 213 -15.74 11.39 1.43
CA GLN A 213 -17.12 10.91 1.34
C GLN A 213 -17.50 10.85 -0.14
N PHE A 214 -18.24 9.82 -0.53
CA PHE A 214 -18.54 9.60 -1.94
C PHE A 214 -19.27 10.80 -2.57
N GLU A 215 -20.16 11.45 -1.83
CA GLU A 215 -20.88 12.66 -2.27
C GLU A 215 -19.94 13.84 -2.52
N ASP A 216 -18.95 14.07 -1.65
CA ASP A 216 -17.96 15.13 -1.83
C ASP A 216 -17.07 14.87 -3.06
N ALA A 217 -16.65 13.61 -3.25
CA ALA A 217 -15.87 13.21 -4.42
C ALA A 217 -16.66 13.39 -5.73
N VAL A 218 -17.95 13.07 -5.71
CA VAL A 218 -18.87 13.32 -6.83
C VAL A 218 -18.95 14.81 -7.16
N ALA A 219 -19.13 15.67 -6.15
CA ALA A 219 -19.20 17.12 -6.36
C ALA A 219 -17.91 17.66 -6.99
N LEU A 220 -16.75 17.27 -6.46
CA LEU A 220 -15.45 17.64 -6.99
C LEU A 220 -15.22 17.13 -8.42
N ASP A 221 -15.70 15.92 -8.74
CA ASP A 221 -15.53 15.31 -10.06
C ASP A 221 -16.39 16.01 -11.10
N ARG A 222 -17.64 16.38 -10.74
CA ARG A 222 -18.55 17.16 -11.59
C ARG A 222 -17.97 18.54 -11.92
N GLU A 223 -17.31 19.17 -10.95
CA GLU A 223 -16.63 20.46 -11.13
C GLU A 223 -15.28 20.35 -11.86
N GLY A 224 -14.82 19.13 -12.15
CA GLY A 224 -13.52 18.87 -12.79
C GLY A 224 -12.32 19.09 -11.87
N ALA A 225 -12.54 19.28 -10.57
CA ALA A 225 -11.51 19.57 -9.57
C ALA A 225 -10.88 18.29 -8.98
N PHE A 226 -11.57 17.15 -9.02
CA PHE A 226 -11.14 15.95 -8.28
C PHE A 226 -9.80 15.37 -8.74
N ILE A 227 -9.46 15.51 -10.02
CA ILE A 227 -8.14 15.09 -10.54
C ILE A 227 -7.00 15.89 -9.88
N ALA A 228 -7.19 17.20 -9.68
CA ALA A 228 -6.20 18.05 -9.04
C ALA A 228 -6.06 17.70 -7.54
N GLU A 229 -7.19 17.43 -6.88
CA GLU A 229 -7.23 16.95 -5.48
C GLU A 229 -6.48 15.62 -5.30
N VAL A 230 -6.72 14.64 -6.19
CA VAL A 230 -6.02 13.34 -6.18
C VAL A 230 -4.51 13.53 -6.40
N ARG A 231 -4.10 14.39 -7.34
CA ARG A 231 -2.69 14.72 -7.56
C ARG A 231 -2.06 15.35 -6.32
N ALA A 232 -2.70 16.35 -5.74
CA ALA A 232 -2.21 17.05 -4.54
C ALA A 232 -2.05 16.08 -3.36
N THR A 233 -2.99 15.13 -3.20
CA THR A 233 -2.93 14.08 -2.18
C THR A 233 -1.72 13.16 -2.36
N ILE A 234 -1.45 12.73 -3.60
CA ILE A 234 -0.25 11.93 -3.90
C ILE A 234 1.02 12.71 -3.57
N ASP A 235 1.07 13.98 -3.97
CA ASP A 235 2.21 14.87 -3.75
C ASP A 235 2.44 15.20 -2.26
N GLN A 236 1.38 15.22 -1.43
CA GLN A 236 1.48 15.33 0.03
C GLN A 236 2.14 14.10 0.64
N ILE A 237 1.76 12.88 0.21
CA ILE A 237 2.41 11.63 0.66
C ILE A 237 3.87 11.62 0.21
N PHE A 238 4.15 11.98 -1.04
CA PHE A 238 5.53 12.06 -1.55
C PHE A 238 6.36 13.08 -0.76
N GLY A 239 5.81 14.26 -0.48
CA GLY A 239 6.47 15.26 0.36
C GLY A 239 6.84 14.73 1.74
N ALA A 240 5.94 14.00 2.41
CA ALA A 240 6.22 13.38 3.70
C ALA A 240 7.29 12.27 3.63
N LEU A 241 7.36 11.54 2.51
CA LEU A 241 8.36 10.50 2.27
C LEU A 241 9.71 11.05 1.77
N GLY A 242 9.80 12.35 1.46
CA GLY A 242 10.95 12.96 0.81
C GLY A 242 11.15 12.51 -0.64
N GLU A 243 10.07 12.09 -1.31
CA GLU A 243 10.07 11.67 -2.71
C GLU A 243 9.87 12.87 -3.66
N PRO A 244 10.35 12.79 -4.91
CA PRO A 244 10.05 13.77 -5.95
C PRO A 244 8.54 13.94 -6.19
N GLN A 245 8.12 15.16 -6.50
CA GLN A 245 6.75 15.49 -6.88
C GLN A 245 6.37 14.82 -8.20
N LEU A 246 5.08 14.49 -8.39
CA LEU A 246 4.57 13.85 -9.61
C LEU A 246 4.95 14.60 -10.90
N SER A 247 4.96 15.93 -10.86
CA SER A 247 5.31 16.78 -12.01
C SER A 247 6.75 16.61 -12.49
N THR A 248 7.63 16.08 -11.64
CA THR A 248 9.05 15.84 -11.93
C THR A 248 9.34 14.41 -12.36
N ILE A 249 8.36 13.51 -12.27
CA ILE A 249 8.54 12.10 -12.62
C ILE A 249 8.41 11.95 -14.14
N HIS A 250 9.43 11.34 -14.74
CA HIS A 250 9.40 10.97 -16.14
C HIS A 250 8.85 9.55 -16.29
N SER A 251 7.65 9.44 -16.87
CA SER A 251 7.13 8.18 -17.35
C SER A 251 8.02 7.70 -18.50
N GLN A 252 8.89 6.72 -18.26
CA GLN A 252 9.55 6.03 -19.36
C GLN A 252 8.46 5.30 -20.14
N SER A 253 8.08 5.87 -21.29
CA SER A 253 7.35 5.14 -22.31
C SER A 253 8.19 3.93 -22.67
N THR A 254 7.76 2.74 -22.29
CA THR A 254 8.40 1.48 -22.68
C THR A 254 8.37 1.39 -24.20
N ARG A 255 9.45 1.84 -24.85
CA ARG A 255 9.81 1.38 -26.19
C ARG A 255 10.36 -0.03 -26.06
N GLY A 256 9.78 -0.94 -26.86
CA GLY A 256 10.32 -2.23 -27.30
C GLY A 256 11.25 -2.97 -26.33
N SER A 257 10.73 -4.04 -25.73
CA SER A 257 11.55 -5.09 -25.16
C SER A 257 12.44 -5.71 -26.24
N ASP A 258 13.71 -5.33 -26.27
CA ASP A 258 14.76 -6.22 -26.73
C ASP A 258 14.91 -7.33 -25.70
N THR A 259 14.72 -8.55 -26.18
CA THR A 259 15.02 -9.80 -25.52
C THR A 259 16.44 -9.77 -24.97
N VAL A 260 16.59 -9.86 -23.66
CA VAL A 260 17.82 -10.41 -23.08
C VAL A 260 17.45 -11.44 -22.03
N MET A 261 17.63 -12.70 -22.44
CA MET A 261 17.71 -13.88 -21.60
C MET A 261 18.91 -13.73 -20.67
N PHE A 262 18.71 -13.92 -19.37
CA PHE A 262 19.80 -14.30 -18.48
C PHE A 262 19.34 -15.43 -17.56
N GLU A 263 20.19 -16.45 -17.55
CA GLU A 263 20.13 -17.73 -16.83
C GLU A 263 20.09 -17.59 -15.31
#